data_AF-A0A9D7T7G7-F1
#
_entry.id   AF-A0A9D7T7G7-F1
#
_cell.length_a   1.000
_cell.length_b   1.000
_cell.length_c   1.000
_cell.angle_alpha   90.00
_cell.angle_beta   90.00
_cell.angle_gamma   90.00
#
_symmetry.space_group_name_H-M   'P 1'
#
loop_
_entity.id
_entity.type
_entity.pdbx_description
1 polymer ?
#
loop_
_entity_poly.entity_id
_entity_poly.type
_entity_poly.pdbx_seq_one_letter_code
_entity_poly.pdbx_strand_id
1 'polypeptide(L)'
;MTTVRGVIQEITGLRLHYTTVINLDGFESLVDAMGGVTVTINEKLPIGGHLNSAGQLVGVDAWIQPGTQHLDGYHALWFARSRLASDDYNRMRRQRCLVGKILDQVNPVSMLQKYPALAQVAKDNITTNIAADDLPAWMELVRRIQGASIRSLTFTTQNINPGNPNFRLIRTMIQDALHPAPATASASPTTSTKTTTGPTKSTSTKSTKTSTGPTKSTTTSSSITTDELVDLREAC
;
A
#
# COMPACT_ATOMS: atom_id res chain seq x y z
N MET A 1 7.55 14.85 -19.47
CA MET A 1 8.00 13.97 -18.35
C MET A 1 9.07 14.58 -17.46
N THR A 2 9.94 15.44 -17.98
CA THR A 2 11.11 15.96 -17.25
C THR A 2 10.75 16.78 -16.01
N THR A 3 9.66 17.56 -16.06
CA THR A 3 9.24 18.43 -14.95
C THR A 3 8.80 17.63 -13.71
N VAL A 4 7.89 16.67 -13.88
CA VAL A 4 7.41 15.83 -12.75
C VAL A 4 8.56 15.03 -12.15
N ARG A 5 9.41 14.42 -13.00
CA ARG A 5 10.60 13.71 -12.54
C ARG A 5 11.50 14.62 -11.70
N GLY A 6 11.82 15.82 -12.19
CA GLY A 6 12.65 16.79 -11.48
C GLY A 6 12.08 17.17 -10.11
N VAL A 7 10.77 17.46 -10.05
CA VAL A 7 10.09 17.80 -8.79
C VAL A 7 10.14 16.63 -7.79
N ILE A 8 9.85 15.40 -8.22
CA ILE A 8 9.91 14.24 -7.33
C ILE A 8 11.35 14.00 -6.85
N GLN A 9 12.36 14.12 -7.72
CA GLN A 9 13.76 14.01 -7.31
C GLN A 9 14.14 15.06 -6.27
N GLU A 10 13.69 16.31 -6.44
CA GLU A 10 13.94 17.37 -5.47
C GLU A 10 13.27 17.05 -4.12
N ILE A 11 11.98 16.68 -4.12
CA ILE A 11 11.24 16.35 -2.90
C ILE A 11 11.90 15.18 -2.15
N THR A 12 12.24 14.12 -2.89
CA THR A 12 12.73 12.86 -2.32
C THR A 12 14.24 12.84 -2.05
N GLY A 13 15.01 13.69 -2.72
CA GLY A 13 16.47 13.62 -2.75
C GLY A 13 17.03 12.42 -3.52
N LEU A 14 16.18 11.66 -4.24
CA LEU A 14 16.59 10.49 -5.00
C LEU A 14 16.86 10.82 -6.46
N ARG A 15 17.76 10.07 -7.09
CA ARG A 15 17.92 10.07 -8.54
C ARG A 15 16.98 9.06 -9.19
N LEU A 16 16.03 9.54 -9.98
CA LEU A 16 15.11 8.71 -10.75
C LEU A 16 15.70 8.42 -12.13
N HIS A 17 16.02 7.15 -12.38
CA HIS A 17 16.68 6.72 -13.61
C HIS A 17 15.65 6.50 -14.72
N TYR A 18 14.52 5.90 -14.36
CA TYR A 18 13.45 5.55 -15.28
C TYR A 18 12.10 6.11 -14.81
N THR A 19 11.18 6.29 -15.75
CA THR A 19 9.82 6.77 -15.53
C THR A 19 8.90 6.12 -16.55
N THR A 20 7.75 5.68 -16.08
CA THR A 20 6.66 5.17 -16.91
C THR A 20 5.39 5.91 -16.52
N VAL A 21 4.64 6.39 -17.50
CA VAL A 21 3.30 6.96 -17.31
C VAL A 21 2.33 6.19 -18.17
N ILE A 22 1.21 5.83 -17.57
CA ILE A 22 0.18 4.99 -18.17
C ILE A 22 -1.14 5.78 -18.07
N ASN A 23 -1.88 5.91 -19.16
CA ASN A 23 -3.24 6.43 -19.13
C ASN A 23 -4.22 5.33 -18.68
N LEU A 24 -5.51 5.64 -18.64
CA LEU A 24 -6.52 4.69 -18.14
C LEU A 24 -6.65 3.47 -19.07
N ASP A 25 -6.74 3.69 -20.38
CA ASP A 25 -6.90 2.61 -21.37
C ASP A 25 -5.68 1.68 -21.43
N GLY A 26 -4.48 2.25 -21.28
CA GLY A 26 -3.23 1.52 -21.19
C GLY A 26 -3.12 0.70 -19.92
N PHE A 27 -3.70 1.19 -18.81
CA PHE A 27 -3.73 0.45 -17.57
C PHE A 27 -4.60 -0.81 -17.72
N GLU A 28 -5.82 -0.67 -18.24
CA GLU A 28 -6.72 -1.80 -18.48
C GLU A 28 -6.06 -2.83 -19.41
N SER A 29 -5.57 -2.36 -20.56
CA SER A 29 -4.93 -3.22 -21.56
C SER A 29 -3.70 -3.95 -21.02
N LEU A 30 -2.90 -3.30 -20.16
CA LEU A 30 -1.74 -3.92 -19.54
C LEU A 30 -2.15 -5.04 -18.59
N VAL A 31 -3.15 -4.82 -17.74
CA VAL A 31 -3.66 -5.84 -16.82
C VAL A 31 -4.23 -7.04 -17.59
N ASP A 32 -5.01 -6.78 -18.64
CA ASP A 32 -5.57 -7.84 -19.48
C ASP A 32 -4.48 -8.64 -20.21
N ALA A 33 -3.46 -7.96 -20.75
CA ALA A 33 -2.34 -8.63 -21.42
C ALA A 33 -1.50 -9.51 -20.48
N MET A 34 -1.50 -9.19 -19.18
CA MET A 34 -0.90 -10.00 -18.12
C MET A 34 -1.80 -11.17 -17.68
N GLY A 35 -3.07 -11.20 -18.12
CA GLY A 35 -4.05 -12.22 -17.76
C GLY A 35 -4.80 -11.89 -16.46
N GLY A 36 -4.99 -10.62 -16.14
CA GLY A 36 -5.69 -10.15 -14.95
C GLY A 36 -4.81 -10.09 -13.70
N VAL A 37 -5.42 -9.70 -12.58
CA VAL A 37 -4.75 -9.53 -11.28
C VAL A 37 -5.63 -10.04 -10.14
N THR A 38 -5.04 -10.80 -9.21
CA THR A 38 -5.76 -11.33 -8.06
C THR A 38 -5.51 -10.46 -6.84
N VAL A 39 -6.57 -9.89 -6.28
CA VAL A 39 -6.52 -9.01 -5.10
C VAL A 39 -7.51 -9.46 -4.03
N THR A 40 -7.21 -9.16 -2.77
CA THR A 40 -8.16 -9.29 -1.67
C THR A 40 -8.83 -7.95 -1.43
N ILE A 41 -10.15 -7.91 -1.58
CA ILE A 41 -10.94 -6.68 -1.49
C ILE A 41 -11.63 -6.65 -0.13
N ASN A 42 -11.35 -5.63 0.68
CA ASN A 42 -11.87 -5.56 2.05
C ASN A 42 -13.23 -4.88 2.14
N GLU A 43 -13.55 -4.02 1.17
CA GLU A 43 -14.76 -3.20 1.18
C GLU A 43 -15.43 -3.18 -0.19
N LYS A 44 -16.74 -2.96 -0.19
CA LYS A 44 -17.54 -2.91 -1.40
C LYS A 44 -17.25 -1.60 -2.14
N LEU A 45 -16.84 -1.66 -3.41
CA LEU A 45 -16.45 -0.48 -4.19
C LEU A 45 -17.44 -0.21 -5.33
N PRO A 46 -17.91 1.03 -5.50
CA PRO A 46 -18.80 1.37 -6.60
C PRO A 46 -18.05 1.50 -7.91
N ILE A 47 -18.69 1.03 -8.98
CA ILE A 47 -18.36 1.26 -10.38
C ILE A 47 -19.34 2.33 -10.90
N GLY A 48 -18.81 3.42 -11.43
CA GLY A 48 -19.62 4.58 -11.82
C GLY A 48 -20.13 5.38 -10.62
N GLY A 49 -21.21 6.11 -10.84
CA GLY A 49 -21.87 6.94 -9.83
C GLY A 49 -21.23 8.31 -9.57
N HIS A 50 -21.96 9.11 -8.82
CA HIS A 50 -21.56 10.43 -8.35
C HIS A 50 -22.25 10.76 -7.04
N LEU A 51 -21.73 11.77 -6.32
CA LEU A 51 -22.42 12.31 -5.14
C LEU A 51 -23.45 13.34 -5.59
N ASN A 52 -24.69 13.20 -5.12
CA ASN A 52 -25.72 14.22 -5.32
C ASN A 52 -25.48 15.42 -4.37
N SER A 53 -26.32 16.45 -4.45
CA SER A 53 -26.23 17.65 -3.60
C SER A 53 -26.34 17.36 -2.10
N ALA A 54 -26.91 16.21 -1.70
CA ALA A 54 -27.01 15.76 -0.32
C ALA A 54 -25.80 14.91 0.12
N GLY A 55 -24.79 14.74 -0.73
CA GLY A 55 -23.61 13.91 -0.47
C GLY A 55 -23.88 12.41 -0.56
N GLN A 56 -25.02 12.00 -1.13
CA GLN A 56 -25.38 10.59 -1.28
C GLN A 56 -24.88 10.05 -2.61
N LEU A 57 -24.33 8.83 -2.58
CA LEU A 57 -23.90 8.13 -3.78
C LEU A 57 -25.11 7.63 -4.58
N VAL A 58 -25.23 8.10 -5.83
CA VAL A 58 -26.29 7.76 -6.76
C VAL A 58 -25.71 7.41 -8.14
N GLY A 59 -26.50 6.72 -8.97
CA GLY A 59 -26.12 6.37 -10.34
C GLY A 59 -24.97 5.35 -10.43
N VAL A 60 -24.85 4.46 -9.45
CA VAL A 60 -23.86 3.38 -9.45
C VAL A 60 -24.29 2.30 -10.45
N ASP A 61 -23.42 1.98 -11.39
CA ASP A 61 -23.70 1.00 -12.45
C ASP A 61 -23.53 -0.43 -11.94
N ALA A 62 -22.49 -0.67 -11.12
CA ALA A 62 -22.16 -1.97 -10.57
C ALA A 62 -21.31 -1.84 -9.30
N TRP A 63 -21.01 -2.98 -8.67
CA TRP A 63 -20.21 -3.03 -7.46
C TRP A 63 -19.16 -4.12 -7.53
N ILE A 64 -17.92 -3.78 -7.16
CA ILE A 64 -16.89 -4.75 -6.83
C ILE A 64 -17.13 -5.19 -5.38
N GLN A 65 -17.37 -6.48 -5.16
CA GLN A 65 -17.70 -7.01 -3.84
C GLN A 65 -16.44 -7.25 -3.00
N PRO A 66 -16.56 -7.34 -1.66
CA PRO A 66 -15.48 -7.85 -0.83
C PRO A 66 -15.11 -9.31 -1.14
N GLY A 67 -13.88 -9.70 -0.79
CA GLY A 67 -13.33 -11.05 -0.96
C GLY A 67 -12.12 -11.10 -1.91
N THR A 68 -11.49 -12.27 -1.98
CA THR A 68 -10.42 -12.54 -2.95
C THR A 68 -11.02 -12.74 -4.33
N GLN A 69 -10.63 -11.89 -5.28
CA GLN A 69 -11.18 -11.89 -6.64
C GLN A 69 -10.06 -11.73 -7.67
N HIS A 70 -10.28 -12.34 -8.82
CA HIS A 70 -9.46 -12.15 -10.00
C HIS A 70 -10.10 -11.07 -10.87
N LEU A 71 -9.42 -9.95 -11.03
CA LEU A 71 -9.89 -8.77 -11.75
C LEU A 71 -9.26 -8.71 -13.13
N ASP A 72 -10.09 -8.47 -14.15
CA ASP A 72 -9.65 -8.01 -15.47
C ASP A 72 -9.22 -6.53 -15.41
N GLY A 73 -8.78 -5.97 -16.54
CA GLY A 73 -8.33 -4.59 -16.66
C GLY A 73 -9.37 -3.59 -16.22
N TYR A 74 -10.62 -3.76 -16.66
CA TYR A 74 -11.74 -2.90 -16.31
C TYR A 74 -11.99 -2.85 -14.79
N HIS A 75 -12.12 -4.02 -14.15
CA HIS A 75 -12.38 -4.11 -12.71
C HIS A 75 -11.15 -3.68 -11.90
N ALA A 76 -9.93 -3.99 -12.34
CA ALA A 76 -8.70 -3.53 -11.71
C ALA A 76 -8.57 -2.01 -11.76
N LEU A 77 -8.97 -1.37 -12.87
CA LEU A 77 -8.98 0.08 -12.98
C LEU A 77 -9.96 0.69 -11.99
N TRP A 78 -11.19 0.16 -11.94
CA TRP A 78 -12.20 0.61 -10.98
C TRP A 78 -11.75 0.43 -9.53
N PHE A 79 -11.11 -0.70 -9.22
CA PHE A 79 -10.48 -0.94 -7.93
C PHE A 79 -9.41 0.12 -7.60
N ALA A 80 -8.59 0.53 -8.57
CA ALA A 80 -7.53 1.53 -8.37
C ALA A 80 -8.02 2.98 -8.28
N ARG A 81 -9.15 3.32 -8.91
CA ARG A 81 -9.60 4.70 -9.08
C ARG A 81 -10.79 5.13 -8.20
N SER A 82 -11.59 4.19 -7.71
CA SER A 82 -12.84 4.54 -7.01
C SER A 82 -12.58 5.42 -5.78
N ARG A 83 -13.36 6.51 -5.62
CA ARG A 83 -13.27 7.50 -4.52
C ARG A 83 -14.58 7.65 -3.75
N LEU A 84 -15.68 7.13 -4.29
CA LEU A 84 -17.02 7.55 -3.88
C LEU A 84 -17.50 6.90 -2.58
N ALA A 85 -16.71 5.97 -2.03
CA ALA A 85 -16.93 5.35 -0.74
C ALA A 85 -15.69 5.44 0.18
N SER A 86 -14.65 6.19 -0.20
CA SER A 86 -13.37 6.20 0.54
C SER A 86 -12.62 7.52 0.40
N ASP A 87 -11.59 7.74 1.23
CA ASP A 87 -10.67 8.87 1.06
C ASP A 87 -9.54 8.58 0.04
N ASP A 88 -8.71 9.60 -0.20
CA ASP A 88 -7.57 9.51 -1.12
C ASP A 88 -6.46 8.57 -0.62
N TYR A 89 -6.34 8.36 0.69
CA TYR A 89 -5.34 7.46 1.28
C TYR A 89 -5.75 6.00 1.12
N ASN A 90 -7.04 5.69 1.22
CA ASN A 90 -7.59 4.38 0.86
C ASN A 90 -7.40 4.08 -0.63
N ARG A 91 -7.55 5.10 -1.50
CA ARG A 91 -7.20 4.96 -2.92
C ARG A 91 -5.70 4.67 -3.10
N MET A 92 -4.82 5.42 -2.43
CA MET A 92 -3.38 5.17 -2.46
C MET A 92 -3.03 3.76 -1.97
N ARG A 93 -3.70 3.26 -0.92
CA ARG A 93 -3.53 1.90 -0.40
C ARG A 93 -3.89 0.85 -1.46
N ARG A 94 -5.05 0.98 -2.11
CA ARG A 94 -5.49 0.08 -3.20
C ARG A 94 -4.54 0.10 -4.39
N GLN A 95 -4.05 1.27 -4.79
CA GLN A 95 -3.05 1.39 -5.86
C GLN A 95 -1.75 0.67 -5.50
N ARG A 96 -1.27 0.81 -4.26
CA ARG A 96 -0.10 0.09 -3.75
C ARG A 96 -0.30 -1.42 -3.70
N CYS A 97 -1.44 -1.87 -3.17
CA CYS A 97 -1.87 -3.27 -3.21
C CYS A 97 -1.79 -3.84 -4.62
N LEU A 98 -2.34 -3.11 -5.60
CA LEU A 98 -2.38 -3.54 -6.98
C LEU A 98 -0.98 -3.64 -7.62
N VAL A 99 -0.10 -2.67 -7.36
CA VAL A 99 1.31 -2.76 -7.79
C VAL A 99 2.00 -3.98 -7.16
N GLY A 100 1.77 -4.23 -5.87
CA GLY A 100 2.30 -5.41 -5.18
C GLY A 100 1.83 -6.72 -5.81
N LYS A 101 0.52 -6.86 -6.08
CA LYS A 101 -0.04 -8.08 -6.68
C LYS A 101 0.38 -8.27 -8.13
N ILE A 102 0.52 -7.20 -8.91
CA ILE A 102 1.10 -7.27 -10.26
C ILE A 102 2.55 -7.79 -10.19
N LEU A 103 3.37 -7.29 -9.25
CA LEU A 103 4.75 -7.77 -9.07
C LEU A 103 4.83 -9.24 -8.64
N ASP A 104 3.86 -9.72 -7.85
CA ASP A 104 3.79 -11.12 -7.43
C ASP A 104 3.42 -12.05 -8.60
N GLN A 105 2.54 -11.58 -9.49
CA GLN A 105 1.99 -12.40 -10.57
C GLN A 105 2.78 -12.29 -11.88
N VAL A 106 3.54 -11.22 -12.08
CA VAL A 106 4.26 -11.00 -13.34
C VAL A 106 5.31 -12.09 -13.54
N ASN A 107 5.25 -12.79 -14.68
CA ASN A 107 6.34 -13.64 -15.10
C ASN A 107 7.31 -12.79 -15.94
N PRO A 108 8.55 -12.54 -15.48
CA PRO A 108 9.45 -11.60 -16.15
C PRO A 108 9.90 -12.09 -17.54
N VAL A 109 9.96 -13.40 -17.77
CA VAL A 109 10.26 -13.98 -19.09
C VAL A 109 9.10 -13.77 -20.06
N SER A 110 7.88 -14.06 -19.61
CA SER A 110 6.66 -13.82 -20.40
C SER A 110 6.47 -12.33 -20.71
N MET A 111 6.74 -11.45 -19.74
CA MET A 111 6.69 -10.00 -19.94
C MET A 111 7.69 -9.53 -21.01
N LEU A 112 8.93 -10.05 -20.98
CA LEU A 112 9.93 -9.73 -22.00
C LEU A 112 9.48 -10.19 -23.39
N GLN A 113 8.94 -11.41 -23.50
CA GLN A 113 8.44 -11.95 -24.76
C GLN A 113 7.24 -11.15 -25.29
N LYS A 114 6.35 -10.70 -24.40
CA LYS A 114 5.19 -9.87 -24.74
C LYS A 114 5.54 -8.40 -24.93
N TYR A 115 6.76 -7.96 -24.61
CA TYR A 115 7.16 -6.56 -24.65
C TYR A 115 6.90 -5.90 -26.01
N PRO A 116 7.16 -6.51 -27.18
CA PRO A 116 6.84 -5.86 -28.46
C PRO A 116 5.34 -5.57 -28.63
N ALA A 117 4.48 -6.52 -28.22
CA ALA A 117 3.03 -6.33 -28.28
C ALA A 117 2.57 -5.28 -27.26
N LEU A 118 3.09 -5.34 -26.04
CA LEU A 118 2.86 -4.33 -25.00
C LEU A 118 3.35 -2.95 -25.45
N ALA A 119 4.50 -2.87 -26.13
CA ALA A 119 5.11 -1.64 -26.64
C ALA A 119 4.28 -1.00 -27.76
N GLN A 120 3.59 -1.81 -28.58
CA GLN A 120 2.65 -1.30 -29.58
C GLN A 120 1.38 -0.75 -28.94
N VAL A 121 0.78 -1.47 -27.99
CA VAL A 121 -0.37 -0.96 -27.20
C VAL A 121 0.02 0.25 -26.35
N ALA A 122 1.27 0.26 -25.87
CA ALA A 122 1.88 1.32 -25.09
C ALA A 122 2.13 2.58 -25.89
N LYS A 123 2.40 2.53 -27.21
CA LYS A 123 2.78 3.75 -27.94
C LYS A 123 1.80 4.91 -27.76
N ASP A 124 0.51 4.59 -27.70
CA ASP A 124 -0.55 5.60 -27.54
C ASP A 124 -0.99 5.78 -26.07
N ASN A 125 -0.62 4.84 -25.18
CA ASN A 125 -1.23 4.71 -23.85
C ASN A 125 -0.23 4.62 -22.67
N ILE A 126 1.02 4.30 -22.93
CA ILE A 126 2.11 4.14 -21.98
C ILE A 126 3.38 4.81 -22.54
N THR A 127 3.80 5.88 -21.90
CA THR A 127 5.09 6.50 -22.20
C THR A 127 6.13 6.03 -21.19
N THR A 128 7.24 5.47 -21.67
CA THR A 128 8.37 5.06 -20.82
C THR A 128 9.71 5.45 -21.44
N ASN A 129 10.72 5.67 -20.60
CA ASN A 129 12.10 5.87 -21.02
C ASN A 129 12.99 4.64 -20.77
N ILE A 130 12.40 3.48 -20.48
CA ILE A 130 13.12 2.20 -20.42
C ILE A 130 13.45 1.78 -21.85
N ALA A 131 14.73 1.70 -22.19
CA ALA A 131 15.16 1.26 -23.52
C ALA A 131 14.98 -0.26 -23.66
N ALA A 132 14.78 -0.73 -24.90
CA ALA A 132 14.66 -2.16 -25.19
C ALA A 132 15.93 -2.93 -24.77
N ASP A 133 17.09 -2.30 -24.89
CA ASP A 133 18.39 -2.86 -24.51
C ASP A 133 18.53 -3.06 -22.99
N ASP A 134 17.75 -2.35 -22.18
CA ASP A 134 17.74 -2.48 -20.72
C ASP A 134 16.82 -3.61 -20.23
N LEU A 135 15.97 -4.17 -21.10
CA LEU A 135 14.96 -5.15 -20.68
C LEU A 135 15.52 -6.42 -20.02
N PRO A 136 16.68 -6.98 -20.42
CA PRO A 136 17.30 -8.08 -19.70
C PRO A 136 17.67 -7.71 -18.24
N ALA A 137 18.13 -6.48 -18.01
CA ALA A 137 18.43 -6.00 -16.66
C ALA A 137 17.15 -5.82 -15.83
N TRP A 138 16.06 -5.34 -16.44
CA TRP A 138 14.75 -5.25 -15.80
C TRP A 138 14.17 -6.62 -15.44
N MET A 139 14.33 -7.64 -16.30
CA MET A 139 13.92 -9.01 -16.00
C MET A 139 14.60 -9.53 -14.73
N GLU A 140 15.92 -9.38 -14.64
CA GLU A 140 16.68 -9.81 -13.47
C GLU A 140 16.30 -9.00 -12.22
N LEU A 141 16.05 -7.69 -12.36
CA LEU A 141 15.55 -6.85 -11.27
C LEU A 141 14.21 -7.35 -10.73
N VAL A 142 13.24 -7.63 -11.61
CA VAL A 142 11.93 -8.18 -11.21
C VAL A 142 12.11 -9.50 -10.47
N ARG A 143 12.98 -10.38 -10.95
CA ARG A 143 13.26 -11.67 -10.31
C ARG A 143 13.84 -11.52 -8.89
N ARG A 144 14.72 -10.53 -8.69
CA ARG A 144 15.27 -10.18 -7.37
C ARG A 144 14.20 -9.60 -6.45
N ILE A 145 13.35 -8.72 -6.98
CA ILE A 145 12.23 -8.13 -6.24
C ILE A 145 11.25 -9.23 -5.79
N GLN A 146 10.95 -10.20 -6.65
CA GLN A 146 10.09 -11.34 -6.32
C GLN A 146 10.66 -12.19 -5.17
N GLY A 147 11.98 -12.37 -5.12
CA GLY A 147 12.66 -13.07 -4.02
C GLY A 147 12.93 -12.22 -2.76
N ALA A 148 12.58 -10.94 -2.76
CA ALA A 148 12.83 -10.00 -1.66
C ALA A 148 11.52 -9.46 -1.06
N SER A 149 11.62 -8.81 0.11
CA SER A 149 10.55 -8.01 0.68
C SER A 149 10.57 -6.59 0.12
N ILE A 150 9.39 -6.05 -0.19
CA ILE A 150 9.25 -4.68 -0.74
C ILE A 150 8.68 -3.79 0.35
N ARG A 151 9.56 -3.05 1.02
CA ARG A 151 9.13 -2.07 2.03
C ARG A 151 8.57 -0.82 1.35
N SER A 152 7.40 -0.39 1.81
CA SER A 152 6.69 0.70 1.16
C SER A 152 6.41 1.84 2.14
N LEU A 153 7.14 2.94 1.98
CA LEU A 153 6.98 4.17 2.77
C LEU A 153 5.74 4.95 2.29
N THR A 154 4.86 5.37 3.20
CA THR A 154 3.69 6.21 2.88
C THR A 154 3.90 7.64 3.35
N PHE A 155 3.43 8.60 2.56
CA PHE A 155 3.26 9.98 2.99
C PHE A 155 1.77 10.28 3.06
N THR A 156 1.27 10.54 4.26
CA THR A 156 -0.13 10.87 4.55
C THR A 156 -0.21 12.13 5.40
N THR A 157 -1.41 12.68 5.60
CA THR A 157 -1.61 13.81 6.52
C THR A 157 -1.22 13.51 7.96
N GLN A 158 -1.05 12.23 8.33
CA GLN A 158 -0.61 11.84 9.66
C GLN A 158 0.89 12.05 9.89
N ASN A 159 1.71 12.00 8.84
CA ASN A 159 3.16 12.15 8.95
C ASN A 159 3.75 13.34 8.19
N ILE A 160 3.04 13.87 7.19
CA ILE A 160 3.48 15.01 6.37
C ILE A 160 2.31 16.00 6.21
N ASN A 161 2.57 17.29 6.44
CA ASN A 161 1.63 18.35 6.11
C ASN A 161 1.68 18.67 4.61
N PRO A 162 0.63 18.41 3.82
CA PRO A 162 0.64 18.68 2.38
C PRO A 162 0.60 20.18 2.03
N GLY A 163 0.07 21.03 2.92
CA GLY A 163 0.02 22.48 2.71
C GLY A 163 1.34 23.20 3.00
N ASN A 164 2.20 22.60 3.83
CA ASN A 164 3.55 23.09 4.12
C ASN A 164 4.51 21.90 4.37
N PRO A 165 4.95 21.20 3.31
CA PRO A 165 5.71 19.96 3.45
C PRO A 165 7.13 20.22 3.96
N ASN A 166 7.54 19.46 4.98
CA ASN A 166 8.92 19.46 5.46
C ASN A 166 9.77 18.50 4.60
N PHE A 167 10.39 19.02 3.54
CA PHE A 167 11.23 18.21 2.64
C PHE A 167 12.46 17.60 3.31
N ARG A 168 13.00 18.22 4.37
CA ARG A 168 14.09 17.63 5.15
C ARG A 168 13.64 16.34 5.83
N LEU A 169 12.48 16.40 6.50
CA LEU A 169 11.89 15.22 7.14
C LEU A 169 11.58 14.11 6.12
N ILE A 170 10.99 14.46 4.96
CA ILE A 170 10.72 13.50 3.88
C ILE A 170 12.00 12.78 3.46
N ARG A 171 13.09 13.53 3.21
CA ARG A 171 14.38 12.96 2.83
C ARG A 171 14.95 12.07 3.94
N THR A 172 14.84 12.46 5.21
CA THR A 172 15.24 11.62 6.35
C THR A 172 14.47 10.30 6.37
N MET A 173 13.14 10.34 6.31
CA MET A 173 12.30 9.13 6.28
C MET A 173 12.67 8.19 5.12
N ILE A 174 13.00 8.75 3.96
CA ILE A 174 13.46 7.97 2.80
C ILE A 174 14.82 7.32 3.07
N GLN A 175 15.78 8.05 3.64
CA GLN A 175 17.11 7.51 3.93
C GLN A 175 17.03 6.40 4.98
N ASP A 176 16.24 6.59 6.03
CA ASP A 176 16.02 5.57 7.07
C ASP A 176 15.34 4.32 6.47
N ALA A 177 14.41 4.52 5.53
CA ALA A 177 13.80 3.42 4.79
C ALA A 177 14.81 2.70 3.87
N LEU A 178 15.74 3.39 3.22
CA LEU A 178 16.73 2.76 2.34
C LEU A 178 17.87 2.07 3.11
N HIS A 179 18.23 2.60 4.27
CA HIS A 179 19.32 2.14 5.12
C HIS A 179 18.80 1.80 6.52
N PRO A 180 17.97 0.76 6.67
CA PRO A 180 17.49 0.36 7.98
C PRO A 180 18.68 0.03 8.86
N ALA A 181 18.64 0.47 10.12
CA ALA A 181 19.66 0.11 11.10
C ALA A 181 19.80 -1.42 11.14
N PRO A 182 21.04 -1.96 11.24
CA PRO A 182 21.22 -3.38 11.51
C PRO A 182 20.37 -3.74 12.72
N ALA A 183 19.60 -4.82 12.63
CA ALA A 183 18.81 -5.29 13.76
C ALA A 183 19.74 -5.44 14.96
N THR A 184 19.67 -4.52 15.92
CA THR A 184 20.34 -4.67 17.20
C THR A 184 19.82 -5.98 17.74
N ALA A 185 20.73 -6.93 17.95
CA ALA A 185 20.42 -8.24 18.50
C ALA A 185 19.44 -8.05 19.66
N SER A 186 18.20 -8.50 19.45
CA SER A 186 17.14 -8.47 20.43
C SER A 186 17.72 -9.03 21.72
N ALA A 187 17.88 -8.18 22.73
CA ALA A 187 18.30 -8.64 24.04
C ALA A 187 17.31 -9.73 24.45
N SER A 188 17.78 -10.97 24.52
CA SER A 188 17.01 -12.09 25.07
C SER A 188 16.42 -11.67 26.41
N PRO A 189 15.15 -11.98 26.70
CA PRO A 189 14.61 -11.74 28.02
C PRO A 189 15.39 -12.61 29.01
N THR A 190 16.15 -11.98 29.90
CA THR A 190 16.80 -12.65 31.03
C THR A 190 15.73 -13.38 31.83
N THR A 191 15.84 -14.70 31.84
CA THR A 191 15.05 -15.61 32.68
C THR A 191 15.24 -15.23 34.15
N SER A 192 14.26 -14.52 34.74
CA SER A 192 14.19 -14.38 36.19
C SER A 192 13.77 -15.70 36.81
N THR A 193 14.75 -16.44 37.31
CA THR A 193 14.57 -17.58 38.21
C THR A 193 13.81 -17.13 39.45
N LYS A 194 12.60 -17.67 39.61
CA LYS A 194 11.75 -17.48 40.79
C LYS A 194 12.20 -18.48 41.86
N THR A 195 12.97 -18.03 42.84
CA THR A 195 13.33 -18.85 44.01
C THR A 195 12.28 -18.67 45.10
N THR A 196 11.79 -19.80 45.56
CA THR A 196 10.79 -20.07 46.59
C THR A 196 11.27 -19.68 47.99
N THR A 197 10.43 -18.99 48.77
CA THR A 197 10.11 -19.28 50.20
C THR A 197 9.06 -18.29 50.74
N GLY A 198 7.94 -18.80 51.25
CA GLY A 198 7.04 -18.05 52.15
C GLY A 198 7.40 -18.30 53.62
N PRO A 199 6.49 -18.12 54.60
CA PRO A 199 5.28 -17.29 54.64
C PRO A 199 5.18 -16.48 55.97
N THR A 200 4.39 -15.40 56.07
CA THR A 200 3.75 -15.00 57.35
C THR A 200 2.47 -14.18 57.16
N LYS A 201 1.44 -14.60 57.90
CA LYS A 201 0.11 -14.03 58.16
C LYS A 201 0.06 -12.50 58.33
N SER A 202 -1.04 -11.89 57.87
CA SER A 202 -1.97 -11.17 58.77
C SER A 202 -3.35 -10.97 58.12
N THR A 203 -4.34 -10.81 58.98
CA THR A 203 -5.80 -10.97 58.83
C THR A 203 -6.48 -9.59 58.74
N SER A 204 -7.79 -9.58 58.40
CA SER A 204 -8.82 -8.53 58.68
C SER A 204 -9.05 -7.47 57.57
N THR A 205 -10.24 -6.99 57.18
CA THR A 205 -11.67 -7.32 57.40
C THR A 205 -12.50 -6.47 56.40
N LYS A 206 -13.53 -7.09 55.80
CA LYS A 206 -14.88 -6.59 55.41
C LYS A 206 -15.12 -5.07 55.29
N SER A 207 -15.64 -4.60 54.14
CA SER A 207 -16.96 -3.95 54.06
C SER A 207 -17.44 -3.65 52.63
N THR A 208 -18.75 -3.80 52.48
CA THR A 208 -19.63 -3.68 51.31
C THR A 208 -19.90 -2.22 50.92
N LYS A 209 -20.10 -1.92 49.63
CA LYS A 209 -21.21 -1.06 49.16
C LYS A 209 -21.40 -1.08 47.64
N THR A 210 -22.65 -1.35 47.26
CA THR A 210 -23.32 -1.29 45.97
C THR A 210 -23.46 0.14 45.46
N SER A 211 -23.37 0.40 44.14
CA SER A 211 -24.17 1.41 43.42
C SER A 211 -23.88 1.46 41.90
N THR A 212 -24.91 1.14 41.10
CA THR A 212 -25.30 1.60 39.73
C THR A 212 -24.30 1.85 38.59
N GLY A 213 -24.63 1.30 37.41
CA GLY A 213 -24.03 1.61 36.08
C GLY A 213 -24.46 2.98 35.51
N PRO A 214 -24.27 3.28 34.20
CA PRO A 214 -24.32 2.33 33.07
C PRO A 214 -23.12 2.35 32.10
N THR A 215 -23.08 1.25 31.36
CA THR A 215 -22.31 0.88 30.17
C THR A 215 -22.05 2.02 29.18
N LYS A 216 -20.78 2.29 28.88
CA LYS A 216 -20.37 3.04 27.69
C LYS A 216 -19.55 2.12 26.80
N SER A 217 -20.14 1.77 25.68
CA SER A 217 -19.60 0.95 24.61
C SER A 217 -18.36 1.63 24.04
N THR A 218 -17.19 1.05 24.27
CA THR A 218 -15.94 1.45 23.64
C THR A 218 -16.02 1.08 22.16
N THR A 219 -16.21 2.08 21.30
CA THR A 219 -16.01 1.95 19.86
C THR A 219 -14.51 1.90 19.62
N THR A 220 -14.01 0.72 19.28
CA THR A 220 -12.62 0.50 18.84
C THR A 220 -12.43 1.15 17.48
N SER A 221 -12.02 2.43 17.47
CA SER A 221 -11.31 3.00 16.33
C SER A 221 -9.91 2.44 16.34
N SER A 222 -9.65 1.47 15.46
CA SER A 222 -8.30 0.99 15.20
C SER A 222 -7.52 2.11 14.50
N SER A 223 -6.80 2.89 15.30
CA SER A 223 -5.78 3.82 14.84
C SER A 223 -4.64 3.02 14.20
N ILE A 224 -4.50 3.13 12.88
CA ILE A 224 -3.31 2.64 12.17
C ILE A 224 -2.14 3.51 12.61
N THR A 225 -1.14 2.87 13.23
CA THR A 225 0.10 3.49 13.72
C THR A 225 1.00 3.94 12.57
N THR A 226 1.50 5.17 12.70
CA THR A 226 2.07 6.03 11.65
C THR A 226 3.53 5.76 11.28
N ASP A 227 4.11 4.59 11.57
CA ASP A 227 5.58 4.39 11.46
C ASP A 227 6.04 3.09 10.79
N GLU A 228 5.12 2.30 10.21
CA GLU A 228 5.52 0.99 9.70
C GLU A 228 5.74 1.02 8.18
N LEU A 229 6.97 0.71 7.78
CA LEU A 229 7.26 0.27 6.42
C LEU A 229 6.50 -1.03 6.17
N VAL A 230 5.28 -0.92 5.64
CA VAL A 230 4.46 -2.09 5.30
C VAL A 230 5.04 -2.77 4.06
N ASP A 231 5.03 -4.10 4.04
CA ASP A 231 5.31 -4.83 2.80
C ASP A 231 4.25 -4.46 1.75
N LEU A 232 4.69 -4.05 0.57
CA LEU A 232 3.80 -3.66 -0.53
C LEU A 232 2.79 -4.76 -0.87
N ARG A 233 3.15 -6.03 -0.70
CA ARG A 233 2.30 -7.21 -0.98
C ARG A 233 1.17 -7.39 0.04
N GLU A 234 1.33 -6.78 1.21
CA GLU A 234 0.38 -6.74 2.31
C GLU A 234 -0.39 -5.40 2.36
N ALA A 235 -0.22 -4.54 1.35
CA ALA A 235 -0.98 -3.30 1.26
C ALA A 235 -2.47 -3.53 0.91
N CYS A 236 -2.84 -4.76 0.54
CA CYS A 236 -4.23 -5.20 0.43
C CYS A 236 -4.76 -5.52 1.84
#